data_AF-A0A836WPM3-F1
#
_entry.id   AF-A0A836WPM3-F1
#
_cell.length_a   1.000
_cell.length_b   1.000
_cell.length_c   1.000
_cell.angle_alpha   90.00
_cell.angle_beta   90.00
_cell.angle_gamma   90.00
#
_symmetry.space_group_name_H-M   'P 1'
#
loop_
_entity.id
_entity.type
_entity.pdbx_description
1 polymer ?
#
loop_
_entity_poly.entity_id
_entity_poly.type
_entity_poly.pdbx_seq_one_letter_code
_entity_poly.pdbx_strand_id
1 'polypeptide(L)'
;MGENKVVPAGTKTVYLRIARPDGTIISSSEYDLFDFNGNKIVYTDKRDIEYNNKDTDVCIYWTNKNEEELIPGTYYADIFVGGKNIGTTTFKLK
;
A
#
# COMPACT_ATOMS: atom_id res chain seq x y z
N MET A 1 -27.48 4.76 -13.32
CA MET A 1 -26.29 4.05 -13.84
C MET A 1 -25.08 4.90 -13.49
N GLY A 2 -24.09 4.51 -12.69
CA GLY A 2 -23.84 3.25 -12.01
C GLY A 2 -23.39 3.50 -10.58
N GLU A 3 -23.98 2.74 -9.66
CA GLU A 3 -23.51 2.61 -8.29
C GLU A 3 -22.19 1.83 -8.33
N ASN A 4 -21.07 2.48 -8.08
CA ASN A 4 -19.79 1.79 -7.92
C ASN A 4 -19.77 1.11 -6.53
N LYS A 5 -20.56 0.06 -6.37
CA LYS A 5 -20.49 -0.88 -5.24
C LYS A 5 -19.25 -1.75 -5.44
N VAL A 6 -18.09 -1.35 -4.92
CA VAL A 6 -16.91 -2.24 -4.96
C VAL A 6 -16.46 -2.71 -3.58
N VAL A 7 -16.88 -2.08 -2.48
CA VAL A 7 -16.43 -2.51 -1.15
C VAL A 7 -17.57 -2.43 -0.12
N PRO A 8 -17.87 -3.52 0.62
CA PRO A 8 -18.81 -3.46 1.75
C PRO A 8 -18.21 -2.62 2.88
N ALA A 9 -19.06 -1.85 3.57
CA ALA A 9 -18.65 -1.06 4.73
C ALA A 9 -18.12 -1.95 5.85
N GLY A 10 -17.04 -1.52 6.51
CA GLY A 10 -16.41 -2.23 7.61
C GLY A 10 -14.93 -1.88 7.77
N THR A 11 -14.31 -2.37 8.83
CA THR A 11 -12.87 -2.27 9.05
C THR A 11 -12.13 -3.06 7.97
N LYS A 12 -11.27 -2.38 7.22
CA LYS A 12 -10.44 -2.95 6.18
C LYS A 12 -8.98 -2.72 6.53
N THR A 13 -8.22 -3.81 6.62
CA THR A 13 -6.76 -3.71 6.71
C THR A 13 -6.22 -3.47 5.31
N VAL A 14 -5.57 -2.32 5.15
CA VAL A 14 -4.91 -1.89 3.93
C VAL A 14 -3.42 -2.17 4.09
N TYR A 15 -2.83 -2.84 3.12
CA TYR A 15 -1.40 -3.07 3.02
C TYR A 15 -0.86 -2.14 1.95
N LEU A 16 0.16 -1.36 2.31
CA LEU A 16 0.91 -0.53 1.39
C LEU A 16 2.24 -1.22 1.06
N ARG A 17 2.56 -1.30 -0.22
CA ARG A 17 3.84 -1.79 -0.71
C ARG A 17 4.48 -0.73 -1.58
N ILE A 18 5.66 -0.28 -1.21
CA ILE A 18 6.43 0.74 -1.93
C ILE A 18 7.67 0.10 -2.52
N ALA A 19 7.77 0.11 -3.84
CA ALA A 19 8.99 -0.24 -4.55
C ALA A 19 9.80 1.04 -4.87
N ARG A 20 11.08 1.03 -4.48
CA ARG A 20 12.06 2.05 -4.87
C ARG A 20 12.34 1.98 -6.38
N PRO A 21 12.83 3.08 -6.97
CA PRO A 21 13.25 3.10 -8.37
C PRO A 21 14.39 2.11 -8.70
N ASP A 22 15.17 1.70 -7.70
CA ASP A 22 16.23 0.70 -7.83
C ASP A 22 15.70 -0.76 -7.84
N GLY A 23 14.39 -0.96 -7.63
CA GLY A 23 13.74 -2.28 -7.58
C GLY A 23 13.66 -2.88 -6.17
N THR A 24 14.29 -2.25 -5.18
CA THR A 24 14.20 -2.65 -3.78
C THR A 24 12.85 -2.28 -3.17
N ILE A 25 12.16 -3.20 -2.52
CA ILE A 25 10.94 -2.91 -1.76
C ILE A 25 11.36 -2.31 -0.42
N ILE A 26 10.72 -1.21 -0.05
CA ILE A 26 10.89 -0.64 1.28
C ILE A 26 10.11 -1.52 2.25
N SER A 27 10.79 -2.11 3.22
CA SER A 27 10.15 -2.92 4.25
C SER A 27 10.73 -2.57 5.60
N SER A 28 9.88 -2.32 6.59
CA SER A 28 10.35 -2.03 7.95
C SER A 28 10.99 -3.26 8.60
N SER A 29 10.57 -4.47 8.21
CA SER A 29 11.21 -5.72 8.59
C SER A 29 11.06 -6.78 7.51
N GLU A 30 12.01 -7.71 7.43
CA GLU A 30 11.96 -8.88 6.54
C GLU A 30 10.80 -9.84 6.88
N TYR A 31 10.21 -9.67 8.07
CA TYR A 31 9.07 -10.45 8.56
C TYR A 31 7.71 -9.83 8.22
N ASP A 32 7.67 -8.63 7.62
CA ASP A 32 6.43 -7.97 7.19
C ASP A 32 5.92 -8.59 5.88
N LEU A 33 5.53 -9.86 5.97
CA LEU A 33 4.96 -10.65 4.87
C LEU A 33 3.44 -10.73 5.04
N PHE A 34 2.72 -10.53 3.95
CA PHE A 34 1.29 -10.81 3.89
C PHE A 34 0.97 -11.78 2.76
N ASP A 35 -0.11 -12.54 2.96
CA ASP A 35 -0.58 -13.49 1.95
C ASP A 35 -1.38 -12.75 0.87
N PHE A 36 -0.84 -12.74 -0.34
CA PHE A 36 -1.44 -12.17 -1.54
C PHE A 36 -1.58 -13.25 -2.61
N ASN A 37 -2.81 -13.62 -2.93
CA ASN A 37 -3.10 -14.63 -3.96
C ASN A 37 -2.38 -15.99 -3.70
N GLY A 38 -2.19 -16.36 -2.43
CA GLY A 38 -1.43 -17.56 -2.03
C GLY A 38 0.09 -17.41 -2.07
N ASN A 39 0.60 -16.21 -2.37
CA ASN A 39 2.03 -15.89 -2.29
C ASN A 39 2.28 -14.95 -1.11
N LYS A 40 3.31 -15.25 -0.31
CA LYS A 40 3.77 -14.34 0.73
C LYS A 40 4.58 -13.23 0.10
N ILE A 41 4.05 -12.01 0.12
CA ILE A 41 4.75 -10.84 -0.40
C ILE A 41 5.04 -9.86 0.73
N VAL A 42 6.15 -9.14 0.60
CA VAL A 42 6.57 -8.14 1.58
C VAL A 42 5.71 -6.88 1.41
N TYR A 43 5.24 -6.33 2.52
CA TYR A 43 4.59 -5.03 2.58
C TYR A 43 5.49 -4.02 3.30
N THR A 44 5.32 -2.74 2.96
CA THR A 44 6.06 -1.64 3.58
C THR A 44 5.43 -1.24 4.91
N ASP A 45 4.11 -1.08 4.90
CA ASP A 45 3.32 -0.66 6.04
C ASP A 45 1.89 -1.21 5.91
N LYS A 46 1.16 -1.31 7.03
CA LYS A 46 -0.25 -1.69 7.02
C LYS A 46 -1.03 -0.74 7.90
N ARG A 47 -2.25 -0.42 7.46
CA ARG A 47 -3.14 0.48 8.17
C ARG A 47 -4.56 -0.05 8.13
N ASP A 48 -5.17 -0.13 9.30
CA ASP A 48 -6.60 -0.41 9.40
C ASP A 48 -7.37 0.88 9.16
N ILE A 49 -8.27 0.85 8.18
CA ILE A 49 -9.17 1.95 7.86
C ILE A 49 -10.61 1.50 8.06
N GLU A 50 -11.46 2.39 8.55
CA GLU A 50 -12.90 2.15 8.63
C GLU A 50 -13.57 2.65 7.35
N TYR A 51 -13.79 1.74 6.41
CA TYR A 51 -14.47 2.07 5.16
C TYR A 51 -15.98 2.14 5.40
N ASN A 52 -16.57 3.34 5.34
CA ASN A 52 -17.99 3.58 5.65
C ASN A 52 -18.88 3.75 4.39
N ASN A 53 -18.57 3.07 3.28
CA ASN A 53 -19.31 3.20 2.00
C ASN A 53 -19.39 4.64 1.45
N LYS A 54 -18.53 5.52 1.95
CA LYS A 54 -18.33 6.88 1.46
C LYS A 54 -16.98 6.95 0.79
N ASP A 55 -16.87 7.85 -0.19
CA ASP A 55 -15.59 8.25 -0.76
C ASP A 55 -14.66 8.63 0.39
N THR A 56 -13.70 7.75 0.67
CA THR A 56 -12.76 7.91 1.76
C THR A 56 -11.42 8.07 1.08
N ASP A 57 -10.90 9.28 1.09
CA ASP A 57 -9.56 9.56 0.61
C ASP A 57 -8.56 8.88 1.56
N VAL A 58 -8.02 7.74 1.12
CA VAL A 58 -7.04 6.97 1.91
C VAL A 58 -5.65 7.51 1.58
N CYS A 59 -5.25 8.55 2.28
CA CYS A 59 -3.87 9.02 2.25
C CYS A 59 -3.00 8.14 3.18
N ILE A 60 -2.13 7.33 2.59
CA ILE A 60 -1.07 6.66 3.33
C ILE A 60 0.22 7.44 3.12
N TYR A 61 0.66 8.10 4.18
CA TYR A 61 1.95 8.77 4.22
C TYR A 61 2.97 7.77 4.75
N TRP A 62 3.88 7.35 3.89
CA TRP A 62 5.06 6.63 4.33
C TRP A 62 6.20 7.63 4.54
N THR A 63 6.70 7.68 5.77
CA THR A 63 7.88 8.45 6.13
C THR A 63 9.02 7.47 6.35
N ASN A 64 10.17 7.72 5.74
CA ASN A 64 11.37 6.93 5.96
C ASN A 64 11.82 7.06 7.42
N LYS A 65 11.55 6.02 8.23
CA LYS A 65 11.94 5.97 9.64
C LYS A 65 13.30 5.31 9.87
N ASN A 66 13.88 4.65 8.87
CA ASN A 66 15.10 3.85 8.99
C ASN A 66 16.37 4.58 8.52
N GLU A 67 16.30 5.89 8.27
CA GLU A 67 17.44 6.71 7.80
C GLU A 67 18.09 6.21 6.50
N GLU A 68 17.46 5.28 5.78
CA GLU A 68 17.98 4.78 4.51
C GLU A 68 17.95 5.91 3.47
N GLU A 69 19.06 6.18 2.79
CA GLU A 69 19.12 7.21 1.75
C GLU A 69 17.97 7.03 0.73
N LEU A 70 17.08 8.01 0.69
CA LEU A 70 16.05 8.07 -0.35
C LEU A 70 16.73 8.54 -1.63
N ILE A 71 16.82 7.63 -2.59
CA ILE A 71 17.32 7.95 -3.91
C ILE A 71 16.26 8.71 -4.73
N PRO A 72 16.64 9.75 -5.49
CA PRO A 72 15.73 10.40 -6.42
C PRO A 72 15.32 9.41 -7.51
N GLY A 73 14.03 9.38 -7.84
CA GLY A 73 13.49 8.50 -8.89
C GLY A 73 12.00 8.21 -8.73
N THR A 74 11.51 7.27 -9.52
CA THR A 74 10.08 6.89 -9.52
C THR A 74 9.83 5.77 -8.53
N TYR A 75 8.98 6.06 -7.55
CA TYR A 75 8.49 5.11 -6.56
C TYR A 75 7.13 4.58 -7.01
N TYR A 76 6.91 3.28 -6.78
CA TYR A 76 5.66 2.60 -7.08
C TYR A 76 5.01 2.18 -5.78
N ALA A 77 3.81 2.68 -5.51
CA ALA A 77 3.03 2.37 -4.32
C ALA A 77 1.80 1.55 -4.71
N ASP A 78 1.82 0.28 -4.34
CA ASP A 78 0.71 -0.65 -4.52
C ASP A 78 -0.10 -0.77 -3.23
N ILE A 79 -1.42 -0.67 -3.36
CA ILE A 79 -2.37 -0.75 -2.25
C ILE A 79 -3.15 -2.05 -2.35
N PHE A 80 -3.13 -2.83 -1.27
CA PHE A 80 -3.83 -4.10 -1.18
C PHE A 80 -4.81 -4.12 -0.01
N VAL A 81 -5.99 -4.72 -0.20
CA VAL A 81 -7.00 -4.92 0.86
C VAL A 81 -7.51 -6.35 0.77
N GLY A 82 -7.45 -7.09 1.87
CA GLY A 82 -7.97 -8.47 1.94
C GLY A 82 -7.38 -9.40 0.87
N GLY A 83 -6.10 -9.26 0.55
CA GLY A 83 -5.42 -10.09 -0.46
C GLY A 83 -5.74 -9.73 -1.91
N LYS A 84 -6.38 -8.57 -2.18
CA LYS A 84 -6.59 -8.02 -3.52
C LYS A 84 -5.88 -6.68 -3.67
N ASN A 85 -5.29 -6.42 -4.83
CA ASN A 85 -4.80 -5.09 -5.17
C ASN A 85 -5.99 -4.21 -5.54
N ILE A 86 -6.11 -3.06 -4.89
CA ILE A 86 -7.24 -2.13 -5.06
C ILE A 86 -6.81 -0.92 -5.89
N GLY A 87 -5.51 -0.65 -5.95
CA GLY A 87 -4.96 0.41 -6.76
C GLY A 87 -3.44 0.45 -6.68
N THR A 88 -2.85 1.01 -7.72
CA THR A 88 -1.43 1.31 -7.79
C THR A 88 -1.29 2.79 -8.11
N THR A 89 -0.41 3.46 -7.38
CA THR A 89 -0.02 4.84 -7.64
C THR A 89 1.49 4.93 -7.81
N THR A 90 1.95 5.94 -8.54
CA THR A 90 3.38 6.16 -8.75
C THR A 90 3.68 7.62 -8.51
N PHE A 91 4.79 7.89 -7.83
CA PHE A 91 5.24 9.24 -7.56
C PHE A 91 6.73 9.33 -7.79
N LYS A 92 7.19 10.48 -8.27
CA LYS A 92 8.60 10.72 -8.54
C LYS A 92 9.17 11.61 -7.46
N LEU A 93 10.16 11.10 -6.74
CA LEU A 93 11.02 11.89 -5.87
C LEU A 93 12.08 12.58 -6.75
N LYS A 94 12.14 13.91 -6.66
CA LYS A 94 13.11 14.74 -7.38
C LYS A 94 14.19 15.24 -6.44
#